data_AF-A0A3B1D3T0-F1
#
_entry.id   AF-A0A3B1D3T0-F1
#
_cell.length_a   1.000
_cell.length_b   1.000
_cell.length_c   1.000
_cell.angle_alpha   90.00
_cell.angle_beta   90.00
_cell.angle_gamma   90.00
#
_symmetry.space_group_name_H-M   'P 1'
#
loop_
_entity.id
_entity.type
_entity.pdbx_description
1 polymer ?
#
loop_
_entity_poly.entity_id
_entity_poly.type
_entity_poly.pdbx_seq_one_letter_code
_entity_poly.pdbx_strand_id
1 'polypeptide(L)' 'MRIINEAIDKNRALEIVYLKENNQRNRRAILPKSLRSFERDEKKHWGVEAFCLQRQEDWVFRLEYILELQLFEEVKV' A
#
# COMPACT_ATOMS: atom_id res chain seq x y z
N MET A 1 7.41 -1.47 9.16
CA MET A 1 6.06 -1.50 9.79
C MET A 1 5.67 -0.17 10.44
N ARG A 2 6.55 0.51 11.19
CA ARG A 2 6.21 1.75 11.93
C ARG A 2 5.51 2.82 11.10
N ILE A 3 5.99 3.08 9.90
CA ILE A 3 5.43 4.10 8.99
C ILE A 3 4.03 3.76 8.45
N ILE A 4 3.69 2.47 8.28
CA ILE A 4 2.34 2.05 7.86
C ILE A 4 1.36 2.26 9.01
N ASN A 5 1.71 1.80 10.21
CA ASN A 5 0.86 2.01 11.40
C ASN A 5 0.69 3.50 11.69
N GLU A 6 1.76 4.29 11.62
CA GLU A 6 1.66 5.74 11.80
C GLU A 6 0.76 6.40 10.75
N ALA A 7 0.81 5.95 9.50
CA ALA A 7 -0.06 6.45 8.45
C ALA A 7 -1.53 6.04 8.65
N ILE A 8 -1.80 4.83 9.14
CA ILE A 8 -3.14 4.39 9.54
C ILE A 8 -3.66 5.26 10.69
N ASP A 9 -2.88 5.39 11.77
CA ASP A 9 -3.26 6.12 12.98
C ASP A 9 -3.52 7.61 12.70
N LYS A 10 -2.75 8.21 11.78
CA LYS A 10 -2.87 9.62 11.39
C LYS A 10 -3.73 9.85 10.15
N ASN A 11 -4.34 8.79 9.59
CA ASN A 11 -5.09 8.83 8.33
C ASN A 11 -4.33 9.56 7.21
N ARG A 12 -3.03 9.25 7.05
CA ARG A 12 -2.14 9.86 6.05
C ARG A 12 -1.94 8.91 4.88
N ALA A 13 -1.88 9.49 3.68
CA ALA A 13 -1.52 8.72 2.50
C ALA A 13 -0.05 8.30 2.52
N LEU A 14 0.23 7.16 1.89
CA LEU A 14 1.55 6.64 1.63
C LEU A 14 1.80 6.62 0.14
N GLU A 15 3.01 6.99 -0.27
CA GLU A 15 3.50 6.63 -1.60
C GLU A 15 4.19 5.26 -1.52
N ILE A 16 3.81 4.36 -2.42
CA ILE A 16 4.43 3.05 -2.56
C ILE A 16 4.95 2.84 -3.98
N VAL A 17 6.06 2.11 -4.12
CA VAL A 17 6.44 1.48 -5.39
C VAL A 17 6.08 0.01 -5.32
N TYR A 18 5.09 -0.40 -6.10
CA TYR A 18 4.55 -1.77 -6.11
C TYR A 18 5.05 -2.56 -7.32
N LEU A 19 5.60 -3.74 -7.08
CA LEU A 19 6.04 -4.68 -8.12
C LEU A 19 4.86 -5.53 -8.61
N LYS A 20 4.55 -5.43 -9.89
CA LYS A 20 3.60 -6.34 -10.53
C LYS A 20 4.28 -7.64 -10.96
N GLU A 21 3.48 -8.67 -11.19
CA GLU A 21 3.92 -9.99 -11.66
C GLU A 21 4.72 -9.93 -12.98
N ASN A 22 4.48 -8.92 -13.83
CA ASN A 22 5.23 -8.68 -15.07
C ASN A 22 6.49 -7.82 -14.88
N ASN A 23 7.04 -7.74 -13.67
CA ASN A 23 8.17 -6.89 -13.27
C ASN A 23 7.98 -5.38 -13.45
N GLN A 24 6.77 -4.91 -13.78
CA GLN A 24 6.50 -3.47 -13.85
C GLN A 24 6.39 -2.86 -12.47
N ARG A 25 7.19 -1.82 -12.22
CA ARG A 25 7.09 -0.98 -11.02
C ARG A 25 6.01 0.07 -11.21
N ASN A 26 5.08 0.16 -10.26
CA ASN A 26 4.00 1.13 -10.28
C ASN A 26 4.06 1.96 -9.01
N ARG A 27 4.23 3.27 -9.16
CA ARG A 27 4.12 4.21 -8.06
C ARG A 27 2.65 4.51 -7.79
N ARG A 28 2.22 4.41 -6.53
CA ARG A 28 0.82 4.60 -6.11
C ARG A 28 0.75 5.40 -4.82
N ALA A 29 -0.31 6.20 -4.70
CA ALA A 29 -0.66 6.88 -3.48
C ALA A 29 -1.83 6.11 -2.87
N ILE A 30 -1.68 5.63 -1.65
CA ILE A 30 -2.66 4.79 -0.97
C ILE A 30 -3.02 5.38 0.38
N LEU A 31 -4.28 5.30 0.78
CA LEU A 31 -4.72 5.61 2.13
C LEU A 31 -4.85 4.29 2.92
N PRO A 32 -3.86 3.92 3.75
CA PRO A 32 -3.86 2.65 4.44
C PRO A 32 -4.94 2.62 5.53
N LYS A 33 -5.66 1.50 5.62
CA LYS A 33 -6.75 1.26 6.57
C LYS A 33 -6.35 0.25 7.64
N SER A 34 -5.71 -0.85 7.24
CA SER A 34 -5.33 -1.92 8.16
C SER A 34 -4.17 -2.75 7.61
N LEU A 35 -3.43 -3.40 8.51
CA LEU A 35 -2.58 -4.53 8.17
C LEU A 35 -3.38 -5.81 8.43
N ARG A 36 -3.53 -6.65 7.41
CA ARG A 36 -4.25 -7.91 7.54
C ARG A 36 -3.57 -9.05 6.80
N SER A 37 -3.74 -10.26 7.33
CA SER A 37 -3.42 -11.47 6.57
C SER A 37 -4.60 -11.87 5.70
N PHE A 38 -4.33 -12.46 4.54
CA PHE A 38 -5.34 -13.00 3.64
C PHE A 38 -4.79 -14.23 2.91
N GLU A 39 -5.67 -15.02 2.32
CA GLU A 39 -5.29 -16.20 1.55
C GLU A 39 -5.40 -15.97 0.05
N ARG A 40 -4.38 -16.41 -0.69
CA ARG A 40 -4.35 -16.44 -2.15
C ARG A 40 -3.49 -17.63 -2.58
N ASP A 41 -4.01 -18.43 -3.50
CA ASP A 41 -3.36 -19.66 -3.99
C ASP A 41 -3.02 -20.63 -2.84
N GLU A 42 -3.95 -20.80 -1.90
CA GLU A 42 -3.81 -21.66 -0.70
C GLU A 42 -2.64 -21.25 0.22
N LYS A 43 -2.07 -20.06 0.00
CA LYS A 43 -0.98 -19.50 0.79
C LYS A 43 -1.45 -18.27 1.54
N LYS A 44 -1.00 -18.15 2.78
CA LYS A 44 -1.25 -16.99 3.63
C LYS A 44 -0.25 -15.88 3.30
N HIS A 45 -0.76 -14.70 3.03
CA HIS A 45 0.02 -13.49 2.73
C HIS A 45 -0.33 -12.39 3.73
N TRP A 46 0.59 -11.44 3.91
CA TRP A 46 0.31 -10.19 4.62
C TRP A 46 0.19 -9.03 3.62
N GLY A 47 -0.76 -8.14 3.87
CA GLY A 47 -0.94 -6.95 3.05
C GLY A 47 -1.46 -5.75 3.82
N VAL A 48 -1.30 -4.60 3.19
CA VAL A 48 -1.95 -3.35 3.59
C VAL A 48 -3.28 -3.27 2.85
N GLU A 49 -4.38 -3.33 3.58
CA GLU A 49 -5.68 -2.93 3.06
C GLU A 49 -5.70 -1.40 2.98
N ALA A 50 -5.96 -0.85 1.80
CA ALA A 50 -5.87 0.58 1.55
C ALA A 50 -6.78 1.02 0.39
N PHE A 51 -7.24 2.26 0.45
CA PHE A 51 -7.88 2.90 -0.69
C PHE A 51 -6.79 3.41 -1.66
N CYS A 52 -6.82 2.96 -2.92
CA CYS A 52 -5.87 3.38 -3.95
C CYS A 52 -6.36 4.67 -4.63
N LEU A 53 -5.70 5.80 -4.38
CA LEU A 53 -6.14 7.11 -4.90
C LEU A 53 -6.24 7.14 -6.43
N GLN A 54 -5.29 6.53 -7.13
CA GLN A 54 -5.30 6.47 -8.61
C GLN A 54 -6.42 5.61 -9.20
N ARG A 55 -6.94 4.63 -8.45
CA ARG A 55 -7.98 3.71 -8.96
C ARG A 55 -9.37 3.99 -8.38
N GLN A 56 -9.42 4.77 -7.30
CA GLN A 56 -10.61 5.06 -6.54
C GLN A 56 -11.35 3.81 -6.02
N GLU A 57 -10.58 2.84 -5.55
CA GLU A 57 -11.10 1.57 -5.03
C GLU A 57 -10.19 1.00 -3.93
N ASP A 58 -10.76 0.13 -3.11
CA ASP A 58 -10.05 -0.57 -2.04
C ASP A 58 -9.29 -1.79 -2.56
N TRP A 59 -8.01 -1.87 -2.19
CA TRP A 59 -7.12 -2.96 -2.55
C TRP A 59 -6.31 -3.45 -1.35
N VAL A 60 -5.90 -4.71 -1.43
CA VAL A 60 -4.89 -5.26 -0.51
C VAL A 60 -3.56 -5.34 -1.24
N PHE A 61 -2.61 -4.50 -0.83
CA PHE A 61 -1.25 -4.51 -1.37
C PHE A 61 -0.38 -5.47 -0.56
N ARG A 62 0.11 -6.54 -1.20
CA ARG A 62 1.02 -7.51 -0.54
C ARG A 62 2.29 -6.82 -0.10
N LEU A 63 2.69 -7.01 1.15
CA LEU A 63 3.89 -6.40 1.71
C LEU A 63 5.14 -6.80 0.92
N GLU A 64 5.21 -8.05 0.45
CA GLU A 64 6.31 -8.61 -0.33
C GLU A 64 6.55 -7.91 -1.67
N TYR A 65 5.54 -7.23 -2.21
CA TYR A 65 5.62 -6.51 -3.48
C TYR A 65 5.77 -4.99 -3.33
N ILE A 66 5.84 -4.48 -2.10
CA ILE A 66 6.14 -3.07 -1.84
C ILE A 66 7.66 -2.91 -1.78
N LEU A 67 8.23 -2.32 -2.82
CA LEU A 67 9.68 -2.11 -2.97
C LEU A 67 10.16 -0.85 -2.25
N GLU A 68 9.35 0.21 -2.31
CA GLU A 68 9.61 1.50 -1.67
C GLU A 68 8.33 1.97 -0.99
N LEU A 69 8.48 2.66 0.14
CA LEU A 69 7.37 3.19 0.91
C LEU A 69 7.79 4.46 1.64
N GLN A 70 7.02 5.52 1.47
CA GLN A 70 7.24 6.82 2.11
C GLN A 70 5.90 7.50 2.43
N LEU A 71 5.92 8.51 3.30
CA LEU A 71 4.77 9.39 3.49
C LEU A 71 4.47 10.10 2.18
N PHE A 72 3.20 10.15 1.80
CA PHE A 72 2.79 10.95 0.65
C PHE A 72 2.80 12.42 1.05
N GLU A 73 3.77 13.17 0.54
CA GLU A 73 3.80 14.62 0.66
C GLU A 73 3.14 15.20 -0.59
N GLU A 74 1.96 15.79 -0.42
CA GLU A 74 1.32 16.54 -1.49
C GLU A 74 2.17 17.80 -1.71
N VAL A 75 2.83 17.89 -2.87
CA VAL A 75 3.54 19.11 -3.25
C VAL A 75 2.48 20.21 -3.40
N LYS A 76 2.43 21.10 -2.41
CA LYS A 76 1.64 22.34 -2.51
C LYS A 76 2.24 23.17 -3.64
N VAL A 77 1.55 23.21 -4.78
CA VAL A 77 1.74 24.21 -5.83
C VAL A 77 1.02 25.47 -5.44
#